data_AF-A0A1Q6A2G5-F1
#
_entry.id   AF-A0A1Q6A2G5-F1
#
_cell.length_a   1.000
_cell.length_b   1.000
_cell.length_c   1.000
_cell.angle_alpha   90.00
_cell.angle_beta   90.00
_cell.angle_gamma   90.00
#
_symmetry.space_group_name_H-M   'P 1'
#
loop_
_entity.id
_entity.type
_entity.pdbx_description
1 polymer ?
#
loop_
_entity_poly.entity_id
_entity_poly.type
_entity_poly.pdbx_seq_one_letter_code
_entity_poly.pdbx_strand_id
1 'polypeptide(L)'
;MVFVAVILISWGSVGHKTVATIAEAHLNPAAKNSIKALLGDQAIGDIASWADEVRNTPEYKKTGPWHYVDLPLGYSFAQFSEEVKKQGADNVYGAI
;
A
#
# COMPACT_ATOMS: atom_id res chain seq x y z
N MET A 1 -21.89 22.28 3.30
CA MET A 1 -20.65 22.28 4.11
C MET A 1 -19.64 21.40 3.41
N VAL A 2 -18.53 21.97 2.96
CA VAL A 2 -17.40 21.19 2.43
C VAL A 2 -16.51 20.87 3.64
N PHE A 3 -16.49 19.61 4.07
CA PHE A 3 -15.51 19.15 5.04
C PHE A 3 -14.20 18.95 4.29
N VAL A 4 -13.25 19.87 4.47
CA VAL A 4 -11.87 19.65 4.04
C VAL A 4 -11.25 18.71 5.07
N ALA A 5 -11.00 17.47 4.68
CA ALA A 5 -10.16 16.57 5.47
C ALA A 5 -8.71 17.07 5.36
N VAL A 6 -8.32 17.95 6.29
CA VAL A 6 -6.98 18.60 6.26
C VAL A 6 -5.85 17.60 6.55
N ILE A 7 -6.17 16.38 7.02
CA ILE A 7 -5.17 15.35 7.32
C ILE A 7 -5.74 13.96 7.02
N LEU A 8 -5.67 13.53 5.76
CA LEU A 8 -5.77 12.11 5.44
C LEU A 8 -4.43 11.45 5.78
N ILE A 9 -4.28 11.00 7.03
CA ILE A 9 -3.12 10.22 7.47
C ILE A 9 -3.34 8.78 6.98
N SER A 10 -3.03 8.51 5.71
CA SER A 10 -3.05 7.14 5.19
C SER A 10 -1.90 6.35 5.81
N TRP A 11 -2.19 5.64 6.91
CA TRP A 11 -1.32 4.75 7.70
C TRP A 11 0.00 5.35 8.22
N GLY A 12 0.77 6.06 7.39
CA GLY A 12 2.08 6.61 7.67
C GLY A 12 3.10 5.52 8.01
N SER A 13 4.31 5.93 8.38
CA SER A 13 5.36 4.97 8.69
C SER A 13 4.99 4.01 9.83
N VAL A 14 4.33 4.52 10.88
CA VAL A 14 3.88 3.72 12.02
C VAL A 14 2.84 2.68 11.61
N GLY A 15 1.85 3.05 10.79
CA GLY A 15 0.80 2.13 10.36
C GLY A 15 1.35 1.02 9.46
N HIS A 16 2.18 1.39 8.47
CA HIS A 16 2.85 0.41 7.59
C HIS A 16 3.71 -0.56 8.38
N LYS A 17 4.56 -0.06 9.29
CA LYS A 17 5.40 -0.89 10.16
C LYS A 17 4.55 -1.83 11.02
N THR A 18 3.47 -1.33 11.60
CA THR A 18 2.58 -2.12 12.48
C THR A 18 1.96 -3.30 11.72
N VAL A 19 1.39 -3.06 10.54
CA VAL A 19 0.79 -4.12 9.71
C VAL A 19 1.84 -5.16 9.30
N ALA A 20 3.02 -4.71 8.86
CA ALA A 20 4.10 -5.61 8.47
C ALA A 20 4.63 -6.46 9.64
N THR A 21 4.78 -5.87 10.84
CA THR A 21 5.18 -6.62 12.04
C THR A 21 4.14 -7.67 12.44
N ILE A 22 2.85 -7.38 12.33
CA ILE A 22 1.79 -8.37 12.54
C ILE A 22 1.89 -9.49 11.49
N ALA A 23 2.07 -9.15 10.22
CA ALA A 23 2.21 -10.14 9.15
C ALA A 23 3.41 -11.07 9.38
N GLU A 24 4.57 -10.51 9.76
CA GLU A 24 5.81 -11.24 10.04
C GLU A 24 5.63 -12.32 11.13
N ALA A 25 4.87 -12.00 12.18
CA ALA A 25 4.56 -12.93 13.27
C ALA A 25 3.73 -14.14 12.80
N HIS A 26 2.96 -13.99 11.72
CA HIS A 26 2.05 -15.02 11.18
C HIS A 26 2.63 -15.81 10.00
N LEU A 27 3.87 -15.54 9.59
CA LEU A 27 4.49 -16.25 8.47
C LEU A 27 4.79 -17.71 8.81
N ASN A 28 4.56 -18.60 7.84
CA ASN A 28 5.05 -19.97 7.90
C ASN A 28 6.58 -20.01 7.67
N PRO A 29 7.26 -21.13 8.01
CA PRO A 29 8.72 -21.22 7.88
C PRO A 29 9.25 -21.02 6.45
N ALA A 30 8.51 -21.49 5.44
CA ALA A 30 8.92 -21.32 4.05
C ALA A 30 8.93 -19.85 3.64
N ALA A 31 7.88 -19.10 3.97
CA ALA A 31 7.79 -17.67 3.71
C ALA A 31 8.86 -16.87 4.46
N LYS A 32 9.14 -17.20 5.73
CA LYS A 32 10.24 -16.58 6.49
C LYS A 32 11.59 -16.76 5.81
N ASN A 33 11.88 -17.96 5.30
CA ASN A 33 13.12 -18.24 4.59
C ASN A 33 13.22 -17.47 3.27
N SER A 34 12.12 -17.38 2.51
CA SER A 34 12.08 -16.60 1.27
C SER A 34 12.32 -15.11 1.53
N ILE A 35 11.71 -14.55 2.57
CA ILE A 35 11.91 -13.15 2.94
C ILE A 35 13.34 -12.91 3.41
N LYS A 36 13.92 -13.81 4.22
CA LYS A 36 15.32 -13.73 4.63
C LYS A 36 16.29 -13.78 3.43
N ALA A 37 15.96 -14.53 2.39
CA ALA A 37 16.77 -14.55 1.16
C ALA A 37 16.70 -13.21 0.39
N LEU A 38 15.59 -12.48 0.48
CA LEU A 38 15.39 -11.19 -0.20
C LEU A 38 15.93 -10.00 0.59
N LEU A 39 15.73 -10.00 1.92
CA LEU A 39 15.98 -8.84 2.80
C LEU A 39 17.14 -9.05 3.78
N GLY A 40 17.75 -10.25 3.79
CA GLY A 40 18.77 -10.60 4.78
C GLY A 40 18.19 -10.62 6.19
N ASP A 41 18.84 -9.90 7.11
CA ASP A 41 18.40 -9.81 8.51
C ASP A 41 17.52 -8.57 8.79
N GLN A 42 17.09 -7.83 7.76
CA GLN A 42 16.14 -6.72 7.93
C GLN A 42 14.72 -7.25 8.22
N ALA A 43 14.06 -6.69 9.23
CA ALA A 43 12.67 -6.99 9.53
C ALA A 43 11.73 -6.37 8.48
N ILE A 44 10.64 -7.06 8.14
CA ILE A 44 9.66 -6.55 7.15
C ILE A 44 9.04 -5.23 7.64
N GLY A 45 8.89 -5.08 8.95
CA GLY A 45 8.40 -3.84 9.56
C GLY A 45 9.27 -2.62 9.26
N ASP A 46 10.58 -2.79 9.11
CA ASP A 46 11.52 -1.69 8.87
C ASP A 46 11.53 -1.22 7.41
N ILE A 47 11.14 -2.09 6.47
CA ILE A 47 11.08 -1.75 5.04
C ILE A 47 9.67 -1.35 4.58
N ALA A 48 8.65 -1.52 5.43
CA ALA A 48 7.24 -1.38 5.05
C ALA A 48 6.87 0.03 4.54
N SER A 49 7.66 1.06 4.89
CA SER A 49 7.45 2.45 4.46
C SER A 49 8.26 2.84 3.23
N TRP A 50 9.13 1.97 2.72
CA TRP A 50 10.06 2.30 1.63
C TRP A 50 9.35 2.84 0.39
N ALA A 51 8.22 2.26 0.00
CA ALA A 51 7.44 2.72 -1.15
C ALA A 51 6.97 4.18 -1.00
N ASP A 52 6.56 4.59 0.20
CA ASP A 52 6.18 5.98 0.51
C ASP A 52 7.38 6.93 0.45
N GLU A 53 8.56 6.47 0.86
CA GLU A 53 9.80 7.25 0.86
C GLU A 53 10.28 7.55 -0.56
N VAL A 54 10.17 6.56 -1.47
CA VAL A 54 10.75 6.67 -2.81
C VAL A 54 9.79 7.19 -3.87
N ARG A 55 8.46 7.14 -3.68
CA ARG A 55 7.46 7.49 -4.71
C ARG A 55 7.55 8.90 -5.30
N ASN A 56 8.28 9.80 -4.65
CA ASN A 56 8.50 11.17 -5.14
C ASN A 56 9.87 11.36 -5.83
N THR A 57 10.73 10.34 -5.83
CA THR A 57 12.01 10.36 -6.55
C THR A 57 11.78 10.20 -8.05
N PRO A 58 12.67 10.71 -8.92
CA PRO A 58 12.51 10.59 -10.37
C PRO A 58 12.36 9.14 -10.87
N GLU A 59 13.05 8.19 -10.24
CA GLU A 59 13.04 6.78 -10.61
C GLU A 59 11.68 6.12 -10.34
N TYR A 60 11.07 6.42 -9.18
CA TYR A 60 9.83 5.78 -8.74
C TYR A 60 8.60 6.68 -8.85
N LYS A 61 8.69 7.85 -9.48
CA LYS A 61 7.58 8.80 -9.58
C LYS A 61 6.29 8.21 -10.14
N LYS A 62 6.42 7.21 -11.01
CA LYS A 62 5.29 6.50 -11.63
C LYS A 62 4.52 5.59 -10.67
N THR A 63 5.09 5.24 -9.51
CA THR A 63 4.42 4.37 -8.53
C THR A 63 3.49 5.14 -7.60
N GLY A 64 3.46 6.48 -7.65
CA GLY A 64 2.58 7.31 -6.83
C GLY A 64 1.11 6.85 -6.84
N PRO A 65 0.49 6.63 -8.02
CA PRO A 65 -0.87 6.11 -8.14
C PRO A 65 -1.09 4.74 -7.49
N TRP A 66 -0.05 3.93 -7.29
CA TRP A 66 -0.17 2.59 -6.70
C TRP A 66 -0.51 2.61 -5.21
N HIS A 67 -0.55 3.78 -4.57
CA HIS A 67 -0.88 3.94 -3.15
C HIS A 67 -2.37 4.20 -2.90
N TYR A 68 -3.18 4.39 -3.94
CA TYR A 68 -4.60 4.74 -3.80
C TYR A 68 -5.43 4.28 -4.99
N VAL A 69 -6.75 4.48 -4.88
CA VAL A 69 -7.70 4.40 -5.98
C VAL A 69 -8.64 5.59 -5.85
N ASP A 70 -8.79 6.37 -6.91
CA ASP A 70 -9.66 7.53 -6.92
C ASP A 70 -11.04 7.14 -7.49
N LEU A 71 -12.08 7.38 -6.71
CA LEU A 71 -13.46 7.02 -7.05
C LEU A 71 -14.43 8.14 -6.63
N PRO A 72 -15.53 8.34 -7.39
CA PRO A 72 -16.59 9.24 -6.96
C PRO A 72 -17.22 8.82 -5.63
N LEU A 73 -17.60 9.81 -4.82
CA LEU A 73 -18.30 9.57 -3.56
C LEU A 73 -19.71 9.02 -3.80
N GLY A 74 -20.22 8.25 -2.83
CA GLY A 74 -21.61 7.76 -2.83
C GLY A 74 -21.84 6.49 -3.65
N TYR A 75 -20.78 5.84 -4.13
CA TYR A 75 -20.89 4.53 -4.77
C TYR A 75 -21.40 3.46 -3.80
N SER A 76 -22.36 2.66 -4.27
CA SER A 76 -22.63 1.35 -3.69
C SER A 76 -21.44 0.41 -3.91
N PHE A 77 -21.38 -0.69 -3.15
CA PHE A 77 -20.34 -1.70 -3.36
C PHE A 77 -20.31 -2.27 -4.79
N ALA A 78 -21.48 -2.44 -5.42
CA ALA A 78 -21.55 -2.92 -6.80
C ALA A 78 -20.90 -1.94 -7.78
N GLN A 79 -21.20 -0.64 -7.65
CA GLN A 79 -20.60 0.42 -8.47
C GLN A 79 -19.09 0.55 -8.21
N PHE A 80 -18.68 0.47 -6.94
CA PHE A 80 -17.27 0.40 -6.56
C PHE A 80 -16.55 -0.76 -7.28
N SER A 81 -17.10 -1.97 -7.19
CA SER A 81 -16.45 -3.16 -7.77
C SER A 81 -16.39 -3.08 -9.30
N GLU A 82 -17.45 -2.57 -9.93
CA GLU A 82 -17.49 -2.38 -11.38
C GLU A 82 -16.46 -1.34 -11.83
N GLU A 83 -16.38 -0.20 -11.15
CA GLU A 83 -15.47 0.88 -11.51
C GLU A 83 -14.01 0.48 -11.29
N VAL A 84 -13.66 -0.13 -10.16
CA VAL A 84 -12.29 -0.60 -9.90
C VAL A 84 -11.82 -1.59 -10.98
N LYS A 85 -12.71 -2.48 -11.46
CA LYS A 85 -12.39 -3.43 -12.54
C LYS A 85 -12.26 -2.76 -13.91
N LYS A 86 -12.93 -1.62 -14.12
CA LYS A 86 -12.85 -0.83 -15.36
C LYS A 86 -11.61 0.04 -15.40
N GLN A 87 -11.18 0.56 -14.24
CA GLN A 87 -9.93 1.30 -14.13
C GLN A 87 -8.75 0.41 -14.54
N GLY A 88 -7.76 1.01 -15.19
CA GLY A 88 -6.53 0.31 -15.57
C GLY A 88 -5.71 -0.13 -14.35
N ALA A 89 -4.63 -0.85 -14.60
CA ALA A 89 -3.77 -1.41 -13.54
C ALA A 89 -2.88 -0.36 -12.82
N ASP A 90 -2.97 0.93 -13.16
CA ASP A 90 -2.13 1.97 -12.57
C ASP A 90 -2.75 2.57 -11.29
N ASN A 91 -3.08 1.70 -10.34
CA ASN A 91 -3.64 2.02 -9.03
C ASN A 91 -3.27 0.93 -8.01
N VAL A 92 -3.70 1.10 -6.76
CA VAL A 92 -3.40 0.12 -5.69
C VAL A 92 -3.89 -1.31 -5.97
N TYR A 93 -4.95 -1.50 -6.75
CA TYR A 93 -5.45 -2.83 -7.10
C TYR A 93 -4.62 -3.52 -8.18
N GLY A 94 -4.03 -2.77 -9.12
CA GLY A 94 -3.16 -3.34 -10.14
C GLY A 94 -1.72 -3.56 -9.68
N ALA A 95 -1.34 -2.99 -8.53
CA ALA A 95 0.00 -3.10 -7.96
C ALA A 95 0.19 -4.30 -7.01
N ILE A 96 -0.89 -4.98 -6.63
CA ILE A 96 -0.89 -6.21 -5.80
C ILE A 96 -0.98 -7.47 -6.67
#